data_AF-A0A3M2CTN4-F1
#
_entry.id   AF-A0A3M2CTN4-F1
#
_cell.length_a   1.000
_cell.length_b   1.000
_cell.length_c   1.000
_cell.angle_alpha   90.00
_cell.angle_beta   90.00
_cell.angle_gamma   90.00
#
_symmetry.space_group_name_H-M   'P 1'
#
loop_
_entity.id
_entity.type
_entity.pdbx_description
1 polymer ?
#
loop_
_entity_poly.entity_id
_entity_poly.type
_entity_poly.pdbx_seq_one_letter_code
_entity_poly.pdbx_strand_id
1 'polypeptide(L)'
;MTATTGVIPIPDGDEALAQLRVLGAPMALWAVNNLRRALPIERIVVVTRDDAIGRMARLNGVRVLDAAPDGAVIRHDLARPFLSRAALVRALDAGAEDAHAHADTPIEGLRVGENADAALVEAVARGLAPD
;
A
#
# COMPACT_ATOMS: atom_id res chain seq x y z
N MET A 1 9.27 18.18 -14.53
CA MET A 1 8.81 16.79 -14.30
C MET A 1 7.55 16.84 -13.48
N THR A 2 6.46 16.23 -13.95
CA THR A 2 5.22 16.11 -13.18
C THR A 2 5.47 15.19 -11.99
N ALA A 3 5.00 15.58 -10.80
CA ALA A 3 5.26 14.83 -9.58
C ALA A 3 4.32 13.61 -9.50
N THR A 4 4.85 12.38 -9.50
CA THR A 4 4.10 11.13 -9.26
C THR A 4 3.29 11.14 -7.95
N THR A 5 2.02 10.78 -8.00
CA THR A 5 1.17 10.63 -6.81
C THR A 5 1.07 9.16 -6.42
N GLY A 6 1.30 8.84 -5.14
CA GLY A 6 1.06 7.51 -4.60
C GLY A 6 -0.43 7.30 -4.36
N VAL A 7 -0.98 6.23 -4.92
CA VAL A 7 -2.42 5.92 -4.86
C VAL A 7 -2.62 4.60 -4.15
N ILE A 8 -3.53 4.57 -3.18
CA ILE A 8 -4.01 3.36 -2.53
C ILE A 8 -5.47 3.18 -2.95
N PRO A 9 -5.73 2.41 -4.02
CA PRO A 9 -7.09 2.16 -4.46
C PRO A 9 -7.76 1.16 -3.52
N ILE A 10 -8.95 1.52 -3.02
CA ILE A 10 -9.80 0.65 -2.22
C ILE A 10 -11.20 0.70 -2.85
N PRO A 11 -11.45 -0.14 -3.87
CA PRO A 11 -12.73 -0.20 -4.55
C PRO A 11 -13.83 -0.77 -3.64
N ASP A 12 -15.07 -0.55 -4.04
CA ASP A 12 -16.24 -1.12 -3.36
C ASP A 12 -16.08 -2.66 -3.28
N GLY A 13 -16.17 -3.23 -2.09
CA GLY A 13 -15.98 -4.66 -1.81
C GLY A 13 -14.62 -5.06 -1.23
N ASP A 14 -13.62 -4.18 -1.28
CA ASP A 14 -12.28 -4.43 -0.70
C ASP A 14 -12.13 -3.87 0.73
N GLU A 15 -13.23 -3.42 1.36
CA GLU A 15 -13.18 -2.79 2.68
C GLU A 15 -12.72 -3.75 3.77
N ALA A 16 -13.13 -5.02 3.67
CA ALA A 16 -12.71 -6.08 4.58
C ALA A 16 -11.20 -6.31 4.49
N LEU A 17 -10.64 -6.32 3.27
CA LEU A 17 -9.20 -6.43 3.07
C LEU A 17 -8.46 -5.21 3.62
N ALA A 18 -8.99 -4.01 3.42
CA ALA A 18 -8.37 -2.77 3.92
C ALA A 18 -8.27 -2.72 5.45
N GLN A 19 -9.25 -3.33 6.13
CA GLN A 19 -9.35 -3.40 7.58
C GLN A 19 -8.67 -4.64 8.18
N LEU A 20 -8.38 -5.66 7.35
CA LEU A 20 -7.64 -6.85 7.77
C LEU A 20 -6.33 -6.44 8.44
N ARG A 21 -6.00 -7.08 9.57
CA ARG A 21 -4.84 -6.70 10.36
C ARG A 21 -3.69 -7.66 10.16
N VAL A 22 -2.53 -7.11 9.88
CA VAL A 22 -1.25 -7.81 9.80
C VAL A 22 -0.32 -7.16 10.83
N LEU A 23 0.21 -7.96 11.76
CA LEU A 23 1.08 -7.49 12.84
C LEU A 23 0.46 -6.34 13.66
N GLY A 24 -0.86 -6.40 13.87
CA GLY A 24 -1.61 -5.40 14.64
C GLY A 24 -2.04 -4.16 13.87
N ALA A 25 -1.54 -3.94 12.64
CA ALA A 25 -1.88 -2.80 11.79
C ALA A 25 -2.81 -3.19 10.61
N PRO A 26 -3.81 -2.36 10.25
CA PRO A 26 -4.65 -2.60 9.08
C PRO A 26 -3.84 -2.58 7.77
N MET A 27 -4.24 -3.38 6.77
CA MET A 27 -3.60 -3.41 5.44
C MET A 27 -3.54 -2.03 4.79
N ALA A 28 -4.60 -1.23 4.92
CA ALA A 28 -4.61 0.12 4.36
C ALA A 28 -3.53 1.02 5.00
N LEU A 29 -3.19 0.81 6.27
CA LEU A 29 -2.10 1.52 6.93
C LEU A 29 -0.72 1.01 6.48
N TRP A 30 -0.59 -0.29 6.21
CA TRP A 30 0.60 -0.84 5.57
C TRP A 30 0.87 -0.20 4.20
N ALA A 31 -0.16 -0.09 3.36
CA ALA A 31 -0.06 0.57 2.05
C ALA A 31 0.40 2.03 2.18
N VAL A 32 -0.16 2.78 3.14
CA VAL A 32 0.29 4.15 3.45
C VAL A 32 1.76 4.15 3.87
N ASN A 33 2.16 3.30 4.81
CA ASN A 33 3.52 3.27 5.33
C ASN A 33 4.54 2.90 4.24
N ASN A 34 4.21 1.96 3.37
CA ASN A 34 5.05 1.58 2.24
C ASN A 34 5.31 2.77 1.32
N LEU A 35 4.24 3.46 0.90
CA LEU A 35 4.37 4.63 0.04
C LEU A 35 5.15 5.77 0.71
N ARG A 36 4.95 6.00 2.02
CA ARG A 36 5.68 7.02 2.80
C ARG A 36 7.18 6.82 2.87
N ARG A 37 7.69 5.61 2.59
CA ARG A 37 9.14 5.33 2.55
C ARG A 37 9.83 6.01 1.37
N ALA A 38 9.12 6.30 0.28
CA ALA A 38 9.69 6.94 -0.91
C ALA A 38 8.97 8.22 -1.37
N LEU A 39 7.76 8.49 -0.87
CA LEU A 39 6.99 9.68 -1.21
C LEU A 39 6.66 10.50 0.05
N PRO A 40 6.64 11.85 -0.06
CA PRO A 40 6.14 12.69 1.01
C PRO A 40 4.62 12.46 1.20
N ILE A 41 4.13 12.57 2.43
CA ILE A 41 2.74 12.22 2.79
C ILE A 41 1.70 13.02 1.98
N GLU A 42 2.02 14.26 1.63
CA GLU A 42 1.18 15.18 0.87
C GLU A 42 0.91 14.68 -0.57
N ARG A 43 1.73 13.74 -1.05
CA ARG A 43 1.64 13.09 -2.37
C ARG A 43 1.06 11.68 -2.30
N ILE A 44 0.47 11.28 -1.17
CA ILE A 44 -0.20 10.00 -1.01
C ILE A 44 -1.69 10.26 -0.86
N VAL A 45 -2.49 9.49 -1.61
CA VAL A 45 -3.95 9.55 -1.58
C VAL A 45 -4.51 8.14 -1.41
N VAL A 46 -5.57 8.03 -0.61
CA VAL A 46 -6.46 6.86 -0.60
C VAL A 46 -7.64 7.17 -1.49
N VAL A 47 -7.96 6.25 -2.42
CA VAL A 47 -9.13 6.36 -3.29
C VAL A 47 -10.17 5.39 -2.79
N THR A 48 -11.24 5.90 -2.16
CA THR A 48 -12.30 5.08 -1.58
C THR A 48 -13.58 5.89 -1.41
N ARG A 49 -14.72 5.20 -1.48
CA ARG A 49 -16.03 5.74 -1.11
C ARG A 49 -16.48 5.32 0.29
N ASP A 50 -15.73 4.44 0.95
CA ASP A 50 -16.05 3.98 2.29
C ASP A 50 -15.66 5.04 3.33
N ASP A 51 -16.65 5.46 4.12
CA ASP A 51 -16.49 6.50 5.13
C ASP A 51 -15.55 6.09 6.28
N ALA A 52 -15.54 4.82 6.68
CA ALA A 52 -14.71 4.34 7.79
C ALA A 52 -13.23 4.35 7.40
N ILE A 53 -12.92 3.88 6.19
CA ILE A 53 -11.58 3.90 5.60
C ILE A 53 -11.16 5.34 5.34
N GLY A 54 -12.06 6.17 4.80
CA GLY A 54 -11.80 7.60 4.60
C GLY A 54 -11.48 8.33 5.91
N ARG A 55 -12.18 8.03 7.01
CA ARG A 55 -11.85 8.57 8.34
C ARG A 55 -10.47 8.09 8.81
N MET A 56 -10.17 6.80 8.67
CA MET A 56 -8.87 6.22 9.05
C MET A 56 -7.71 6.89 8.31
N ALA A 57 -7.82 7.06 6.98
CA ALA A 57 -6.79 7.68 6.17
C ALA A 57 -6.52 9.14 6.59
N ARG A 58 -7.59 9.93 6.83
CA ARG A 58 -7.47 11.33 7.28
C ARG A 58 -6.83 11.45 8.66
N LEU A 59 -7.12 10.55 9.59
CA LEU A 59 -6.47 10.51 10.91
C LEU A 59 -4.96 10.28 10.82
N ASN A 60 -4.49 9.67 9.73
CA ASN A 60 -3.07 9.44 9.45
C ASN A 60 -2.46 10.51 8.53
N GLY A 61 -3.17 11.62 8.29
CA GLY A 61 -2.69 12.73 7.44
C GLY A 61 -2.71 12.44 5.95
N VAL A 62 -3.39 11.37 5.51
CA VAL A 62 -3.51 10.99 4.10
C VAL A 62 -4.78 11.62 3.51
N ARG A 63 -4.66 12.18 2.31
CA ARG A 63 -5.80 12.72 1.56
C ARG A 63 -6.69 11.58 1.06
N VAL A 64 -7.99 11.83 1.00
CA VAL A 64 -8.98 10.86 0.49
C VAL A 64 -9.68 11.46 -0.71
N LEU A 65 -9.81 10.68 -1.78
CA LEU A 65 -10.48 11.04 -3.02
C LEU A 65 -11.48 9.97 -3.40
N ASP A 66 -12.51 10.34 -4.17
CA ASP A 66 -13.49 9.38 -4.71
C ASP A 66 -13.02 8.74 -6.02
N ALA A 67 -12.00 9.33 -6.66
CA ALA A 67 -11.39 8.86 -7.90
C ALA A 67 -9.88 9.11 -7.89
N ALA A 68 -9.15 8.33 -8.70
CA ALA A 68 -7.72 8.54 -8.88
C ALA A 68 -7.44 9.94 -9.48
N PRO A 69 -6.35 10.60 -9.05
CA PRO A 69 -5.98 11.89 -9.60
C PRO A 69 -5.44 11.75 -11.03
N ASP A 70 -5.58 12.80 -11.83
CA ASP A 70 -4.96 12.88 -13.15
C ASP A 70 -3.43 12.98 -13.05
N GLY A 71 -2.73 12.50 -14.08
CA GLY A 71 -1.27 12.61 -14.21
C GLY A 71 -0.52 11.32 -13.84
N ALA A 72 0.75 11.47 -13.45
CA ALA A 72 1.61 10.35 -13.10
C ALA A 72 1.21 9.77 -11.74
N VAL A 73 0.91 8.48 -11.69
CA VAL A 73 0.51 7.77 -10.47
C VAL A 73 1.31 6.50 -10.29
N ILE A 74 1.49 6.10 -9.03
CA ILE A 74 1.99 4.78 -8.65
C ILE A 74 1.00 4.16 -7.67
N ARG A 75 0.43 3.02 -8.03
CA ARG A 75 -0.59 2.32 -7.26
C ARG A 75 0.06 1.31 -6.33
N HIS A 76 -0.40 1.26 -5.09
CA HIS A 76 -0.01 0.22 -4.14
C HIS A 76 -1.11 -0.84 -4.07
N ASP A 77 -0.74 -2.12 -4.24
CA ASP A 77 -1.67 -3.26 -4.17
C ASP A 77 -1.96 -3.56 -2.70
N LEU A 78 -3.18 -3.26 -2.27
CA LEU A 78 -3.62 -3.41 -0.88
C LEU A 78 -3.41 -4.82 -0.34
N ALA A 79 -3.49 -5.84 -1.21
CA ALA A 79 -3.28 -7.22 -0.80
C ALA A 79 -1.80 -7.55 -0.52
N ARG A 80 -0.85 -6.66 -0.79
CA ARG A 80 0.59 -6.91 -0.63
C ARG A 80 1.18 -5.95 0.40
N PRO A 81 1.15 -6.30 1.69
CA PRO A 81 1.45 -5.34 2.77
C PRO A 81 2.93 -4.99 2.86
N PHE A 82 3.81 -5.72 2.18
CA PHE A 82 5.25 -5.55 2.28
C PHE A 82 5.80 -5.00 0.98
N LEU A 83 6.44 -3.84 1.07
CA LEU A 83 7.19 -3.25 -0.04
C LEU A 83 8.34 -2.41 0.52
N SER A 84 9.56 -2.75 0.15
CA SER A 84 10.74 -1.99 0.58
C SER A 84 10.81 -0.63 -0.10
N ARG A 85 11.57 0.27 0.53
CA ARG A 85 11.90 1.57 -0.07
C ARG A 85 12.63 1.40 -1.40
N ALA A 86 13.54 0.41 -1.50
CA ALA A 86 14.34 0.18 -2.71
C ALA A 86 13.47 -0.23 -3.90
N ALA A 87 12.52 -1.16 -3.69
CA ALA A 87 11.55 -1.55 -4.71
C ALA A 87 10.70 -0.36 -5.16
N LEU A 88 10.20 0.43 -4.21
CA LEU A 88 9.38 1.59 -4.52
C LEU A 88 10.15 2.68 -5.27
N VAL A 89 11.40 2.96 -4.90
CA VAL A 89 12.25 3.93 -5.63
C VAL A 89 12.51 3.46 -7.06
N ARG A 90 12.83 2.17 -7.27
CA ARG A 90 13.01 1.62 -8.63
C ARG A 90 11.73 1.74 -9.46
N ALA A 91 10.57 1.47 -8.87
CA ALA A 91 9.28 1.62 -9.55
C ALA A 91 9.02 3.08 -9.94
N LEU A 92 9.34 4.04 -9.05
CA LEU A 92 9.24 5.47 -9.34
C LEU A 92 10.19 5.91 -10.46
N ASP A 93 11.45 5.48 -10.41
CA ASP A 93 12.46 5.81 -11.42
C ASP A 93 12.12 5.22 -12.80
N ALA A 94 11.50 4.04 -12.83
CA ALA A 94 11.01 3.39 -14.05
C ALA A 94 9.69 3.99 -14.57
N GLY A 95 9.02 4.85 -13.81
CA GLY A 95 7.70 5.38 -14.16
C GLY A 95 6.60 4.30 -14.14
N ALA A 96 6.74 3.28 -13.29
CA ALA A 96 5.78 2.19 -13.17
C ALA A 96 4.46 2.66 -12.55
N GLU A 97 3.35 2.14 -13.07
CA GLU A 97 2.02 2.39 -12.51
C GLU A 97 1.70 1.51 -11.28
N ASP A 98 2.41 0.39 -11.11
CA ASP A 98 2.26 -0.54 -9.99
C ASP A 98 3.55 -0.58 -9.17
N ALA A 99 3.42 -0.27 -7.87
CA ALA A 99 4.52 -0.25 -6.93
C ALA A 99 5.21 -1.61 -6.76
N HIS A 100 4.50 -2.72 -6.95
CA HIS A 100 5.04 -4.07 -6.79
C HIS A 100 5.75 -4.61 -8.04
N ALA A 101 5.77 -3.87 -9.16
CA ALA A 101 6.44 -4.29 -10.39
C ALA A 101 7.95 -4.56 -10.20
N HIS A 102 8.56 -3.99 -9.15
CA HIS A 102 9.99 -4.11 -8.83
C HIS A 102 10.26 -4.72 -7.45
N ALA A 103 9.31 -5.50 -6.92
CA ALA A 103 9.54 -6.33 -5.73
C ALA A 103 10.69 -7.32 -6.00
N ASP A 104 11.69 -7.37 -5.12
CA ASP A 104 12.91 -8.16 -5.29
C ASP A 104 13.12 -9.21 -4.18
N THR A 105 12.37 -9.12 -3.09
CA THR A 105 12.42 -10.09 -2.01
C THR A 105 11.19 -11.03 -2.02
N PRO A 106 11.33 -12.27 -1.53
CA PRO A 106 10.20 -13.20 -1.42
C PRO A 106 9.01 -12.64 -0.64
N ILE A 107 9.26 -11.84 0.41
CA ILE A 107 8.19 -11.30 1.25
C ILE A 107 7.36 -10.20 0.55
N GLU A 108 7.98 -9.40 -0.32
CA GLU A 108 7.28 -8.37 -1.10
C GLU A 108 6.39 -8.94 -2.21
N GLY A 109 6.65 -10.21 -2.57
CA GLY A 109 5.79 -10.98 -3.47
C GLY A 109 4.56 -11.57 -2.79
N LEU A 110 4.48 -11.58 -1.45
CA LEU A 110 3.37 -12.20 -0.72
C LEU A 110 2.08 -11.39 -0.87
N ARG A 111 1.01 -12.09 -1.21
CA ARG A 111 -0.34 -11.56 -1.27
C ARG A 111 -1.17 -12.13 -0.12
N VAL A 112 -1.82 -11.24 0.62
CA VAL A 112 -2.73 -11.51 1.72
C VAL A 112 -4.17 -11.52 1.19
N GLY A 113 -4.88 -12.60 1.49
CA GLY A 113 -6.30 -12.79 1.24
C GLY A 113 -6.93 -13.57 2.40
N GLU A 114 -8.13 -14.12 2.20
CA GLU A 114 -8.93 -14.74 3.28
C GLU A 114 -8.27 -15.95 4.00
N ASN A 115 -7.25 -16.58 3.39
CA ASN A 115 -6.50 -17.73 3.95
C ASN A 115 -5.01 -17.44 4.18
N ALA A 116 -4.58 -16.17 4.18
CA ALA A 116 -3.16 -15.80 4.09
C ALA A 116 -2.41 -15.64 5.43
N ASP A 117 -3.06 -15.90 6.56
CA ASP A 117 -2.42 -15.77 7.87
C ASP A 117 -1.23 -16.73 8.03
N ALA A 118 -1.28 -17.95 7.48
CA ALA A 118 -0.21 -18.93 7.65
C ALA A 118 1.11 -18.52 6.98
N ALA A 119 1.06 -18.10 5.71
CA ALA A 119 2.26 -17.70 4.95
C ALA A 119 2.90 -16.41 5.50
N LEU A 120 2.06 -15.51 6.03
CA LEU A 120 2.49 -14.24 6.60
C LEU A 120 3.06 -14.41 8.02
N VAL A 121 2.40 -15.21 8.86
CA VAL A 121 2.90 -15.62 10.18
C VAL A 121 4.21 -16.39 10.03
N GLU A 122 4.33 -17.26 9.03
CA GLU A 122 5.57 -17.99 8.77
C GLU A 122 6.70 -17.07 8.29
N ALA A 123 6.43 -16.13 7.38
CA ALA A 123 7.42 -15.15 6.93
C ALA A 123 7.92 -14.27 8.07
N VAL A 124 7.01 -13.78 8.92
CA VAL A 124 7.37 -12.97 10.09
C VAL A 124 8.09 -13.80 11.16
N ALA A 125 7.64 -15.03 11.43
CA ALA A 125 8.31 -15.94 12.36
C ALA A 125 9.73 -16.32 11.92
N ARG A 126 10.01 -16.26 10.61
CA ARG A 126 11.36 -16.41 10.03
C ARG A 126 12.21 -15.14 10.08
N GLY A 127 11.73 -14.07 10.73
CA GLY A 127 12.48 -12.82 10.90
C GLY A 127 12.52 -11.95 9.64
N LEU A 128 11.66 -12.21 8.65
CA LEU A 128 11.60 -11.45 7.40
C LEU A 128 10.77 -10.16 7.54
N ALA A 129 10.62 -9.61 8.76
CA ALA A 129 9.83 -8.40 8.96
C ALA A 129 10.33 -7.27 8.03
N PRO A 130 9.42 -6.49 7.43
CA PRO A 130 9.83 -5.34 6.63
C PRO A 130 10.62 -4.39 7.52
N ASP A 131 11.70 -3.83 7.00
CA ASP A 131 12.57 -2.83 7.65
C ASP A 131 11.80 -1.85 8.55
#